data_AF-A0A524ECS3-F1
#
_entry.id   AF-A0A524ECS3-F1
#
_cell.length_a   1.000
_cell.length_b   1.000
_cell.length_c   1.000
_cell.angle_alpha   90.00
_cell.angle_beta   90.00
_cell.angle_gamma   90.00
#
_symmetry.space_group_name_H-M   'P 1'
#
loop_
_entity.id
_entity.type
_entity.pdbx_description
1 polymer ?
#
loop_
_entity_poly.entity_id
_entity_poly.type
_entity_poly.pdbx_seq_one_letter_code
_entity_poly.pdbx_strand_id
1 'polypeptide(L)'
;MDRRVKYRPGGEHYGVWLVVHWKDTLTELALPADGRVPPVFKPYHVAVATVMIGRQQPLGRYELCENMSIGEGSVRTLLRRLADSGYITPEGRQGQKLTAEGASLFEDLTNDVPLGLFLNVGNLTVFKQSFANIVKGKAESVVDGIRQRDEAIIQGGAGNAGATTLVMKEGLLLMPPDDFNILSTYPEETLLITDSLRPEDGDAIVIGSSDDGNLAREVSMAAVMTLFEED
;
A
#
# COMPACT_ATOMS: atom_id res chain seq x y z
N MET A 1 -0.74 22.35 27.10
CA MET A 1 -1.64 23.04 28.04
C MET A 1 -2.73 23.72 27.22
N ASP A 2 -3.94 23.19 27.36
CA ASP A 2 -5.26 23.73 26.96
C ASP A 2 -5.54 24.05 25.47
N ARG A 3 -6.08 23.07 24.71
CA ARG A 3 -6.88 23.35 23.51
C ARG A 3 -8.34 23.52 23.94
N ARG A 4 -8.79 24.76 24.10
CA ARG A 4 -10.22 25.05 24.37
C ARG A 4 -11.06 24.80 23.12
N VAL A 5 -11.94 23.81 23.21
CA VAL A 5 -13.09 23.63 22.32
C VAL A 5 -14.10 24.73 22.62
N LYS A 6 -14.44 25.56 21.62
CA LYS A 6 -15.56 26.50 21.73
C LYS A 6 -16.87 25.74 21.55
N TYR A 7 -17.63 25.64 22.64
CA TYR A 7 -19.00 25.14 22.64
C TYR A 7 -19.96 26.21 22.08
N ARG A 8 -20.81 25.85 21.11
CA ARG A 8 -22.04 26.59 20.78
C ARG A 8 -23.23 25.68 21.07
N PRO A 9 -24.25 26.14 21.83
CA PRO A 9 -25.42 25.32 22.09
C PRO A 9 -26.44 25.44 20.95
N GLY A 10 -26.92 24.30 20.45
CA GLY A 10 -28.02 24.21 19.50
C GLY A 10 -27.57 23.94 18.06
N GLY A 11 -27.56 22.67 17.66
CA GLY A 11 -27.32 22.22 16.29
C GLY A 11 -27.06 20.71 16.28
N GLU A 12 -27.84 19.99 15.49
CA GLU A 12 -27.82 18.52 15.39
C GLU A 12 -26.42 17.97 15.14
N HIS A 13 -26.07 16.93 15.90
CA HIS A 13 -24.81 16.23 15.79
C HIS A 13 -24.77 15.39 14.51
N TYR A 14 -24.33 16.00 13.41
CA TYR A 14 -23.65 15.27 12.35
C TYR A 14 -22.17 15.28 12.70
N GLY A 15 -21.75 14.28 13.47
CA GLY A 15 -20.34 13.98 13.63
C GLY A 15 -19.79 13.60 12.25
N VAL A 16 -19.11 14.55 11.60
CA VAL A 16 -18.15 14.20 10.55
C VAL A 16 -17.04 13.47 11.28
N TRP A 17 -17.15 12.14 11.36
CA TRP A 17 -16.00 11.30 11.64
C TRP A 17 -15.04 11.60 10.50
N LEU A 18 -13.98 12.35 10.79
CA LEU A 18 -12.85 12.40 9.89
C LEU A 18 -12.38 10.94 9.82
N VAL A 19 -12.70 10.26 8.71
CA VAL A 19 -12.08 8.98 8.40
C VAL A 19 -10.63 9.35 8.19
N VAL A 20 -9.82 9.26 9.25
CA VAL A 20 -8.38 9.44 9.12
C VAL A 20 -7.93 8.25 8.30
N HIS A 21 -7.68 8.49 7.03
CA HIS A 21 -7.27 7.44 6.13
C HIS A 21 -5.89 6.97 6.61
N TRP A 22 -5.64 5.66 6.73
CA TRP A 22 -4.31 5.14 7.09
C TRP A 22 -3.21 5.79 6.23
N LYS A 23 -3.54 6.11 4.97
CA LYS A 23 -2.71 6.88 4.04
C LYS A 23 -2.20 8.21 4.60
N ASP A 24 -3.04 8.99 5.28
CA ASP A 24 -2.66 10.30 5.84
C ASP A 24 -1.61 10.12 6.94
N THR A 25 -1.85 9.16 7.83
CA THR A 25 -0.90 8.78 8.89
C THR A 25 0.45 8.35 8.30
N LEU A 26 0.44 7.49 7.27
CA LEU A 26 1.66 7.07 6.61
C LEU A 26 2.37 8.22 5.86
N THR A 27 1.59 9.16 5.33
CA THR A 27 2.11 10.35 4.67
C THR A 27 2.80 11.27 5.66
N GLU A 28 2.17 11.52 6.82
CA GLU A 28 2.75 12.30 7.91
C GLU A 28 4.07 11.70 8.41
N LEU A 29 4.15 10.37 8.56
CA LEU A 29 5.37 9.67 8.97
C LEU A 29 6.54 9.85 7.99
N ALA A 30 6.25 10.08 6.71
CA ALA A 30 7.23 10.32 5.67
C ALA A 30 7.62 11.81 5.52
N LEU A 31 6.93 12.74 6.19
CA LEU A 31 7.27 14.15 6.17
C LEU A 31 8.59 14.44 6.93
N PRO A 32 9.28 15.54 6.61
CA PRO A 32 10.44 15.97 7.39
C PRO A 32 10.07 16.20 8.86
N ALA A 33 10.96 15.80 9.77
CA ALA A 33 10.86 16.25 11.16
C ALA A 33 11.37 17.69 11.23
N ASP A 34 10.75 18.53 12.06
CA ASP A 34 11.02 19.96 12.22
C ASP A 34 12.42 20.42 11.80
N GLY A 35 12.47 21.18 10.69
CA GLY A 35 13.69 21.81 10.16
C GLY A 35 14.69 20.88 9.45
N ARG A 36 14.34 19.62 9.20
CA ARG A 36 15.23 18.63 8.56
C ARG A 36 14.91 18.40 7.09
N VAL A 37 15.84 17.80 6.38
CA VAL A 37 15.64 17.30 5.01
C VAL A 37 14.63 16.14 5.06
N PRO A 38 13.71 16.02 4.08
CA PRO A 38 12.83 14.87 3.97
C PRO A 38 13.61 13.55 4.00
N PRO A 39 13.08 12.49 4.64
CA PRO A 39 13.69 11.18 4.54
C PRO A 39 13.65 10.65 3.10
N VAL A 40 14.54 9.72 2.79
CA VAL A 40 14.56 9.02 1.48
C VAL A 40 13.34 8.12 1.33
N PHE A 41 12.91 7.47 2.43
CA PHE A 41 11.71 6.64 2.39
C PHE A 41 10.46 7.50 2.15
N LYS A 42 9.41 6.85 1.67
CA LYS A 42 8.15 7.43 1.16
C LYS A 42 6.97 6.76 1.87
N PRO A 43 5.74 7.30 1.77
CA PRO A 43 4.58 6.74 2.46
C PRO A 43 4.35 5.25 2.19
N TYR A 44 4.53 4.80 0.93
CA TYR A 44 4.39 3.38 0.57
C TYR A 44 5.46 2.48 1.22
N HIS A 45 6.66 2.99 1.50
CA HIS A 45 7.65 2.23 2.27
C HIS A 45 7.17 2.02 3.71
N VAL A 46 6.53 3.03 4.30
CA VAL A 46 5.93 2.92 5.64
C VAL A 46 4.78 1.91 5.63
N ALA A 47 3.94 1.92 4.59
CA ALA A 47 2.87 0.94 4.38
C ALA A 47 3.43 -0.49 4.34
N VAL A 48 4.41 -0.75 3.46
CA VAL A 48 5.03 -2.07 3.31
C VAL A 48 5.66 -2.53 4.63
N ALA A 49 6.42 -1.68 5.30
CA ALA A 49 7.01 -2.01 6.59
C ALA A 49 5.97 -2.32 7.67
N THR A 50 4.87 -1.55 7.73
CA THR A 50 3.76 -1.77 8.67
C THR A 50 3.10 -3.13 8.43
N VAL A 51 2.83 -3.47 7.16
CA VAL A 51 2.28 -4.79 6.78
C VAL A 51 3.22 -5.92 7.15
N MET A 52 4.51 -5.79 6.86
CA MET A 52 5.51 -6.81 7.17
C MET A 52 5.63 -7.04 8.68
N ILE A 53 5.75 -5.98 9.48
CA ILE A 53 5.81 -6.08 10.94
C ILE A 53 4.52 -6.71 11.46
N GLY A 54 3.34 -6.23 11.02
CA GLY A 54 2.07 -6.77 11.49
C GLY A 54 1.88 -8.26 11.23
N ARG A 55 2.33 -8.75 10.08
CA ARG A 55 2.20 -10.17 9.69
C ARG A 55 3.29 -11.09 10.24
N GLN A 56 4.47 -10.57 10.57
CA GLN A 56 5.66 -11.39 10.90
C GLN A 56 6.23 -11.12 12.30
N GLN A 57 5.65 -10.18 13.05
CA GLN A 57 6.17 -9.73 14.35
C GLN A 57 6.48 -10.89 15.33
N PRO A 58 7.61 -10.78 16.08
CA PRO A 58 8.56 -9.67 16.05
C PRO A 58 9.48 -9.72 14.80
N LEU A 59 9.57 -8.60 14.06
CA LEU A 59 10.36 -8.53 12.82
C LEU A 59 11.73 -7.91 13.07
N GLY A 60 12.79 -8.62 12.68
CA GLY A 60 14.16 -8.18 12.83
C GLY A 60 14.51 -7.01 11.90
N ARG A 61 15.39 -6.09 12.34
CA ARG A 61 15.87 -4.99 11.49
C ARG A 61 16.57 -5.50 10.24
N TYR A 62 17.41 -6.53 10.35
CA TYR A 62 18.14 -7.09 9.22
C TYR A 62 17.19 -7.68 8.18
N GLU A 63 16.20 -8.44 8.64
CA GLU A 63 15.16 -9.02 7.78
C GLU A 63 14.35 -7.93 7.07
N LEU A 64 13.96 -6.86 7.78
CA LEU A 64 13.31 -5.72 7.13
C LEU A 64 14.24 -5.04 6.10
N CYS A 65 15.52 -4.85 6.40
CA CYS A 65 16.47 -4.26 5.44
C CYS A 65 16.64 -5.10 4.17
N GLU A 66 16.66 -6.43 4.27
CA GLU A 66 16.79 -7.32 3.11
C GLU A 66 15.53 -7.35 2.22
N ASN A 67 14.39 -6.94 2.78
CA ASN A 67 13.08 -6.99 2.10
C ASN A 67 12.54 -5.61 1.69
N MET A 68 13.39 -4.57 1.69
CA MET A 68 13.05 -3.23 1.24
C MET A 68 14.00 -2.80 0.12
N SER A 69 13.56 -1.97 -0.83
CA SER A 69 14.43 -1.50 -1.93
C SER A 69 15.36 -0.35 -1.50
N ILE A 70 15.09 0.25 -0.34
CA ILE A 70 15.86 1.37 0.23
C ILE A 70 17.01 0.90 1.11
N GLY A 71 18.11 1.68 1.13
CA GLY A 71 19.28 1.34 1.93
C GLY A 71 19.04 1.30 3.45
N GLU A 72 19.90 0.58 4.17
CA GLU A 72 19.79 0.32 5.63
C GLU A 72 19.60 1.62 6.46
N GLY A 73 20.28 2.70 6.09
CA GLY A 73 20.14 3.99 6.77
C GLY A 73 18.71 4.55 6.70
N SER A 74 18.02 4.36 5.56
CA SER A 74 16.64 4.76 5.34
C SER A 74 15.68 3.87 6.12
N VAL A 75 15.90 2.54 6.11
CA VAL A 75 15.10 1.59 6.91
C VAL A 75 15.22 1.87 8.41
N ARG A 76 16.43 2.16 8.90
CA ARG A 76 16.64 2.56 10.31
C ARG A 76 15.90 3.85 10.65
N THR A 77 15.87 4.81 9.71
CA THR A 77 15.14 6.06 9.90
C THR A 77 13.63 5.82 9.90
N LEU A 78 13.12 4.95 9.04
CA LEU A 78 11.72 4.53 8.99
C LEU A 78 11.30 3.85 10.30
N LEU A 79 12.05 2.85 10.77
CA LEU A 79 11.78 2.17 12.04
C LEU A 79 11.78 3.15 13.22
N ARG A 80 12.74 4.08 13.25
CA ARG A 80 12.76 5.12 14.28
C ARG A 80 11.51 6.00 14.21
N ARG A 81 11.03 6.37 13.02
CA ARG A 81 9.80 7.19 12.87
C ARG A 81 8.57 6.48 13.38
N LEU A 82 8.43 5.19 13.06
CA LEU A 82 7.35 4.36 13.61
C LEU A 82 7.43 4.26 15.14
N ALA A 83 8.64 4.08 15.69
CA ALA A 83 8.84 3.95 17.14
C ALA A 83 8.60 5.28 17.88
N ASP A 84 9.19 6.37 17.40
CA ASP A 84 9.05 7.71 17.99
C ASP A 84 7.58 8.20 17.95
N SER A 85 6.81 7.74 16.96
CA SER A 85 5.37 8.03 16.82
C SER A 85 4.46 7.01 17.53
N GLY A 86 5.04 6.02 18.21
CA GLY A 86 4.29 5.07 19.03
C GLY A 86 3.60 3.94 18.29
N TYR A 87 3.92 3.65 17.03
CA TYR A 87 3.32 2.56 16.25
C TYR A 87 4.04 1.21 16.43
N ILE A 88 5.32 1.22 16.80
CA ILE A 88 6.08 0.00 17.06
C ILE A 88 6.87 0.09 18.35
N THR A 89 7.13 -1.07 18.95
CA THR A 89 7.99 -1.20 20.12
C THR A 89 8.98 -2.36 19.93
N PRO A 90 10.20 -2.28 20.49
CA PRO A 90 11.10 -3.41 20.54
C PRO A 90 10.48 -4.59 21.31
N GLU A 91 10.69 -5.81 20.82
CA GLU A 91 10.46 -7.05 21.56
C GLU A 91 11.80 -7.75 21.81
N GLY A 92 12.40 -7.44 22.96
CA GLY A 92 13.69 -7.97 23.37
C GLY A 92 14.78 -7.76 22.32
N ARG A 93 15.44 -8.86 21.93
CA ARG A 93 16.45 -8.89 20.85
C ARG A 93 15.90 -9.43 19.52
N GLN A 94 14.62 -9.82 19.47
CA GLN A 94 14.03 -10.51 18.32
C GLN A 94 13.66 -9.54 17.20
N GLY A 95 13.18 -8.35 17.54
CA GLY A 95 12.77 -7.40 16.51
C GLY A 95 11.89 -6.28 17.04
N GLN A 96 11.07 -5.74 16.16
CA GLN A 96 10.01 -4.79 16.45
C GLN A 96 8.66 -5.47 16.32
N LYS A 97 7.70 -5.05 17.14
CA LYS A 97 6.29 -5.44 17.05
C LYS A 97 5.38 -4.23 17.05
N LEU A 98 4.14 -4.41 16.64
CA LEU A 98 3.13 -3.35 16.70
C LEU A 98 2.76 -3.03 18.16
N THR A 99 2.53 -1.75 18.44
CA THR A 99 1.79 -1.30 19.63
C THR A 99 0.28 -1.46 19.41
N ALA A 100 -0.55 -1.01 20.35
CA ALA A 100 -2.00 -0.97 20.12
C ALA A 100 -2.37 -0.02 18.98
N GLU A 101 -1.72 1.15 18.92
CA GLU A 101 -1.88 2.13 17.86
C GLU A 101 -1.37 1.60 16.51
N GLY A 102 -0.24 0.88 16.52
CA GLY A 102 0.28 0.19 15.35
C GLY A 102 -0.64 -0.91 14.83
N ALA A 103 -1.25 -1.67 15.74
CA ALA A 103 -2.22 -2.70 15.39
C ALA A 103 -3.46 -2.09 14.72
N SER A 104 -3.99 -0.97 15.26
CA SER A 104 -5.09 -0.24 14.63
C SER A 104 -4.73 0.23 13.22
N LEU A 105 -3.54 0.84 13.03
CA LEU A 105 -3.09 1.28 11.71
C LEU A 105 -2.94 0.10 10.72
N PHE A 106 -2.42 -1.03 11.20
CA PHE A 106 -2.30 -2.25 10.40
C PHE A 106 -3.67 -2.81 10.02
N GLU A 107 -4.63 -2.85 10.96
CA GLU A 107 -6.00 -3.28 10.72
C GLU A 107 -6.70 -2.38 9.70
N ASP A 108 -6.64 -1.06 9.87
CA ASP A 108 -7.24 -0.10 8.91
C ASP A 108 -6.68 -0.30 7.50
N LEU A 109 -5.35 -0.41 7.37
CA LEU A 109 -4.70 -0.66 6.09
C LEU A 109 -5.10 -2.03 5.49
N THR A 110 -5.15 -3.09 6.30
CA THR A 110 -5.44 -4.45 5.83
C THR A 110 -6.93 -4.72 5.63
N ASN A 111 -7.82 -3.90 6.17
CA ASN A 111 -9.23 -3.92 5.79
C ASN A 111 -9.40 -3.47 4.32
N ASP A 112 -8.64 -2.46 3.92
CA ASP A 112 -8.65 -1.95 2.54
C ASP A 112 -7.79 -2.79 1.58
N VAL A 113 -6.63 -3.28 2.05
CA VAL A 113 -5.64 -4.03 1.27
C VAL A 113 -5.30 -5.36 1.95
N PRO A 114 -6.24 -6.32 1.98
CA PRO A 114 -6.15 -7.51 2.84
C PRO A 114 -5.07 -8.50 2.42
N LEU A 115 -4.74 -8.56 1.14
CA LEU A 115 -3.79 -9.53 0.61
C LEU A 115 -2.89 -8.90 -0.46
N GLY A 116 -1.61 -9.26 -0.37
CA GLY A 116 -0.60 -8.90 -1.35
C GLY A 116 0.38 -10.07 -1.48
N LEU A 117 0.67 -10.50 -2.70
CA LEU A 117 1.58 -11.61 -2.97
C LEU A 117 2.27 -11.49 -4.33
N PHE A 118 3.40 -12.18 -4.47
CA PHE A 118 4.02 -12.35 -5.77
C PHE A 118 3.22 -13.32 -6.63
N LEU A 119 2.95 -12.93 -7.87
CA LEU A 119 2.30 -13.76 -8.87
C LEU A 119 3.10 -13.73 -10.16
N ASN A 120 3.28 -14.88 -10.80
CA ASN A 120 3.84 -14.95 -12.13
C ASN A 120 2.75 -14.68 -13.18
N VAL A 121 2.42 -13.41 -13.37
CA VAL A 121 1.37 -12.96 -14.30
C VAL A 121 1.92 -12.59 -15.68
N GLY A 122 3.08 -13.14 -16.04
CA GLY A 122 3.64 -13.13 -17.39
C GLY A 122 3.41 -11.83 -18.16
N ASN A 123 2.55 -11.92 -19.17
CA ASN A 123 2.32 -10.86 -20.16
C ASN A 123 1.44 -9.70 -19.68
N LEU A 124 0.87 -9.78 -18.47
CA LEU A 124 0.14 -8.66 -17.88
C LEU A 124 1.06 -7.56 -17.35
N THR A 125 2.36 -7.83 -17.23
CA THR A 125 3.36 -6.90 -16.68
C THR A 125 4.59 -6.77 -17.57
N VAL A 126 5.32 -5.67 -17.44
CA VAL A 126 6.49 -5.37 -18.31
C VAL A 126 7.79 -5.98 -17.77
N PHE A 127 7.86 -6.24 -16.46
CA PHE A 127 9.06 -6.71 -15.78
C PHE A 127 8.89 -8.11 -15.17
N LYS A 128 10.01 -8.71 -14.72
CA LYS A 128 10.06 -10.12 -14.30
C LYS A 128 9.37 -10.41 -12.97
N GLN A 129 9.45 -9.50 -12.01
CA GLN A 129 8.83 -9.66 -10.69
C GLN A 129 7.54 -8.87 -10.65
N SER A 130 6.46 -9.51 -10.21
CA SER A 130 5.13 -8.90 -10.14
C SER A 130 4.50 -9.17 -8.79
N PHE A 131 4.09 -8.11 -8.10
CA PHE A 131 3.44 -8.17 -6.79
C PHE A 131 2.03 -7.59 -6.89
N ALA A 132 1.04 -8.46 -6.72
CA ALA A 132 -0.36 -8.13 -6.83
C ALA A 132 -0.96 -7.86 -5.45
N ASN A 133 -1.58 -6.69 -5.27
CA ASN A 133 -2.42 -6.36 -4.13
C ASN A 133 -3.89 -6.36 -4.56
N ILE A 134 -4.76 -6.99 -3.76
CA ILE A 134 -6.20 -6.78 -3.85
C ILE A 134 -6.57 -5.55 -3.01
N VAL A 135 -7.45 -4.71 -3.55
CA VAL A 135 -7.92 -3.46 -2.93
C VAL A 135 -9.44 -3.49 -2.89
N LYS A 136 -10.01 -3.53 -1.69
CA LYS A 136 -11.44 -3.77 -1.47
C LYS A 136 -12.28 -2.56 -1.88
N GLY A 137 -13.33 -2.79 -2.65
CA GLY A 137 -14.33 -1.76 -2.98
C GLY A 137 -13.80 -0.56 -3.78
N LYS A 138 -12.65 -0.70 -4.45
CA LYS A 138 -11.98 0.39 -5.18
C LYS A 138 -12.04 0.29 -6.71
N ALA A 139 -12.84 -0.63 -7.26
CA ALA A 139 -13.03 -0.73 -8.71
C ALA A 139 -13.46 0.60 -9.35
N GLU A 140 -14.43 1.31 -8.75
CA GLU A 140 -14.93 2.59 -9.28
C GLU A 140 -13.91 3.74 -9.19
N SER A 141 -12.89 3.61 -8.33
CA SER A 141 -11.79 4.57 -8.24
C SER A 141 -10.74 4.37 -9.34
N VAL A 142 -10.83 3.29 -10.13
CA VAL A 142 -9.97 3.03 -11.28
C VAL A 142 -10.66 3.52 -12.55
N VAL A 143 -10.13 4.60 -13.14
CA VAL A 143 -10.65 5.15 -14.41
C VAL A 143 -10.07 4.41 -15.61
N ASP A 144 -8.74 4.45 -15.75
CA ASP A 144 -8.03 3.91 -16.92
C ASP A 144 -6.72 3.16 -16.53
N GLY A 145 -6.41 3.07 -15.24
CA GLY A 145 -5.17 2.49 -14.74
C GLY A 145 -3.91 3.33 -14.97
N ILE A 146 -4.01 4.48 -15.66
CA ILE A 146 -2.86 5.32 -16.00
C ILE A 146 -2.27 5.96 -14.75
N ARG A 147 -3.09 6.46 -13.83
CA ARG A 147 -2.62 7.03 -12.55
C ARG A 147 -1.78 6.03 -11.74
N GLN A 148 -2.24 4.79 -11.64
CA GLN A 148 -1.54 3.72 -10.94
C GLN A 148 -0.22 3.38 -11.62
N ARG A 149 -0.23 3.25 -12.96
CA ARG A 149 0.97 2.98 -13.75
C ARG A 149 2.01 4.10 -13.61
N ASP A 150 1.57 5.33 -13.77
CA ASP A 150 2.45 6.51 -13.75
C ASP A 150 3.04 6.71 -12.36
N GLU A 151 2.28 6.48 -11.28
CA GLU A 151 2.83 6.50 -9.91
C GLU A 151 3.91 5.43 -9.72
N ALA A 152 3.69 4.20 -10.18
CA ALA A 152 4.70 3.15 -10.11
C ALA A 152 5.98 3.52 -10.87
N ILE A 153 5.86 4.15 -12.04
CA ILE A 153 6.99 4.66 -12.84
C ILE A 153 7.70 5.81 -12.12
N ILE A 154 6.96 6.75 -11.52
CA ILE A 154 7.52 7.89 -10.79
C ILE A 154 8.32 7.41 -9.58
N GLN A 155 7.79 6.46 -8.82
CA GLN A 155 8.44 5.98 -7.59
C GLN A 155 9.56 4.98 -7.86
N GLY A 156 9.42 4.10 -8.86
CA GLY A 156 10.43 3.08 -9.18
C GLY A 156 11.44 3.47 -10.26
N GLY A 157 11.18 4.54 -11.00
CA GLY A 157 12.03 5.03 -12.09
C GLY A 157 11.63 4.50 -13.45
N ALA A 158 11.66 5.38 -14.45
CA ALA A 158 11.36 5.04 -15.84
C ALA A 158 12.26 3.91 -16.35
N GLY A 159 11.63 2.88 -16.91
CA GLY A 159 12.33 1.69 -17.43
C GLY A 159 12.74 0.68 -16.35
N ASN A 160 12.40 0.91 -15.08
CA ASN A 160 12.69 -0.03 -13.98
C ASN A 160 11.44 -0.53 -13.26
N ALA A 161 10.33 0.19 -13.37
CA ALA A 161 9.08 -0.16 -12.71
C ALA A 161 7.85 0.21 -13.55
N GLY A 162 6.74 -0.45 -13.26
CA GLY A 162 5.43 -0.14 -13.81
C GLY A 162 4.32 -0.82 -13.01
N ALA A 163 3.07 -0.53 -13.36
CA ALA A 163 1.93 -1.23 -12.78
C ALA A 163 0.83 -1.48 -13.82
N THR A 164 0.10 -2.57 -13.59
CA THR A 164 -1.12 -2.93 -14.30
C THR A 164 -2.26 -2.99 -13.29
N THR A 165 -3.41 -2.40 -13.63
CA THR A 165 -4.57 -2.38 -12.74
C THR A 165 -5.74 -3.09 -13.42
N LEU A 166 -6.41 -3.95 -12.66
CA LEU A 166 -7.60 -4.68 -13.07
C LEU A 166 -8.74 -4.37 -12.09
N VAL A 167 -9.98 -4.55 -12.54
CA VAL A 167 -11.17 -4.44 -11.70
C VAL A 167 -12.03 -5.68 -11.84
N MET A 168 -12.66 -6.10 -10.75
CA MET A 168 -13.63 -7.19 -10.75
C MET A 168 -15.04 -6.60 -10.86
N LYS A 169 -15.75 -6.95 -11.94
CA LYS A 169 -17.09 -6.43 -12.24
C LYS A 169 -17.92 -7.48 -12.95
N GLU A 170 -19.11 -7.74 -12.45
CA GLU A 170 -20.05 -8.74 -12.98
C GLU A 170 -19.41 -10.14 -13.11
N GLY A 171 -18.54 -10.50 -12.17
CA GLY A 171 -17.81 -11.77 -12.16
C GLY A 171 -16.64 -11.85 -13.14
N LEU A 172 -16.26 -10.74 -13.77
CA LEU A 172 -15.18 -10.68 -14.76
C LEU A 172 -14.02 -9.81 -14.27
N LEU A 173 -12.79 -10.25 -14.56
CA LEU A 173 -11.60 -9.41 -14.45
C LEU A 173 -11.43 -8.58 -15.72
N LEU A 174 -11.56 -7.27 -15.56
CA LEU A 174 -11.52 -6.30 -16.65
C LEU A 174 -10.29 -5.41 -16.48
N MET A 175 -9.66 -5.07 -17.60
CA MET A 175 -8.60 -4.08 -17.68
C MET A 175 -9.18 -2.77 -18.25
N PRO A 176 -9.25 -1.69 -17.45
CA PRO A 176 -9.65 -0.37 -17.92
C PRO A 176 -8.68 0.21 -18.96
N PRO A 177 -9.08 1.24 -19.74
CA PRO A 177 -10.39 1.90 -19.74
C PRO A 177 -11.46 1.19 -20.58
N ASP A 178 -11.07 0.28 -21.48
CA ASP A 178 -11.99 -0.35 -22.44
C ASP A 178 -12.81 -1.50 -21.83
N ASP A 179 -12.75 -1.69 -20.51
CA ASP A 179 -13.30 -2.84 -19.79
C ASP A 179 -12.90 -4.17 -20.48
N PHE A 180 -11.62 -4.27 -20.87
CA PHE A 180 -11.10 -5.42 -21.62
C PHE A 180 -11.08 -6.66 -20.73
N ASN A 181 -11.90 -7.66 -21.05
CA ASN A 181 -11.93 -8.93 -20.33
C ASN A 181 -10.63 -9.72 -20.56
N ILE A 182 -9.78 -9.77 -19.54
CA ILE A 182 -8.46 -10.39 -19.68
C ILE A 182 -8.52 -11.90 -19.90
N LEU A 183 -9.64 -12.57 -19.55
CA LEU A 183 -9.81 -14.01 -19.77
C LEU A 183 -9.68 -14.41 -21.25
N SER A 184 -10.05 -13.53 -22.18
CA SER A 184 -10.03 -13.85 -23.61
C SER A 184 -8.62 -13.96 -24.19
N THR A 185 -7.64 -13.31 -23.56
CA THR A 185 -6.24 -13.23 -24.06
C THR A 185 -5.23 -13.80 -23.08
N TYR A 186 -5.49 -13.71 -21.79
CA TYR A 186 -4.60 -14.10 -20.68
C TYR A 186 -5.30 -15.08 -19.74
N PRO A 187 -5.77 -16.25 -20.23
CA PRO A 187 -6.58 -17.16 -19.42
C PRO A 187 -5.81 -17.76 -18.24
N GLU A 188 -4.52 -18.06 -18.40
CA GLU A 188 -3.69 -18.62 -17.32
C GLU A 188 -3.47 -17.60 -16.21
N GLU A 189 -3.15 -16.35 -16.58
CA GLU A 189 -2.98 -15.25 -15.64
C GLU A 189 -4.30 -14.91 -14.92
N THR A 190 -5.41 -14.92 -15.66
CA THR A 190 -6.75 -14.67 -15.09
C THR A 190 -7.11 -15.71 -14.03
N LEU A 191 -6.88 -16.99 -14.31
CA LEU A 191 -7.12 -18.07 -13.34
C LEU A 191 -6.19 -17.94 -12.13
N LEU A 192 -4.89 -17.68 -12.35
CA LEU A 192 -3.94 -17.50 -11.26
C LEU A 192 -4.33 -16.36 -10.33
N ILE A 193 -4.72 -15.21 -10.88
CA ILE A 193 -5.17 -14.05 -10.11
C ILE A 193 -6.45 -14.39 -9.33
N THR A 194 -7.43 -15.00 -9.99
CA THR A 194 -8.73 -15.34 -9.39
C THR A 194 -8.57 -16.34 -8.24
N ASP A 195 -7.80 -17.41 -8.42
CA ASP A 195 -7.60 -18.44 -7.41
C ASP A 195 -6.79 -17.92 -6.21
N SER A 196 -5.82 -17.05 -6.47
CA SER A 196 -4.88 -16.53 -5.46
C SER A 196 -5.45 -15.39 -4.63
N LEU A 197 -6.13 -14.44 -5.28
CA LEU A 197 -6.65 -13.23 -4.63
C LEU A 197 -8.13 -13.32 -4.28
N ARG A 198 -8.90 -14.15 -4.99
CA ARG A 198 -10.36 -14.31 -4.83
C ARG A 198 -11.10 -12.97 -4.80
N PRO A 199 -10.93 -12.13 -5.83
CA PRO A 199 -11.59 -10.83 -5.88
C PRO A 199 -13.10 -10.97 -5.96
N GLU A 200 -13.81 -10.03 -5.35
CA GLU A 200 -15.26 -9.88 -5.44
C GLU A 200 -15.61 -8.68 -6.31
N ASP A 201 -16.83 -8.66 -6.84
CA ASP A 201 -17.31 -7.50 -7.61
C ASP A 201 -17.16 -6.20 -6.80
N GLY A 202 -16.56 -5.19 -7.43
CA GLY A 202 -16.20 -3.92 -6.79
C GLY A 202 -14.76 -3.84 -6.29
N ASP A 203 -14.01 -4.94 -6.29
CA ASP A 203 -12.59 -4.91 -5.94
C ASP A 203 -11.70 -4.49 -7.11
N ALA A 204 -10.57 -3.88 -6.79
CA ALA A 204 -9.48 -3.63 -7.72
C ALA A 204 -8.28 -4.54 -7.42
N ILE A 205 -7.50 -4.86 -8.43
CA ILE A 205 -6.22 -5.55 -8.31
C ILE A 205 -5.14 -4.67 -8.91
N VAL A 206 -4.16 -4.29 -8.10
CA VAL A 206 -3.01 -3.48 -8.54
C VAL A 206 -1.78 -4.38 -8.55
N ILE A 207 -1.17 -4.51 -9.71
CA ILE A 207 0.01 -5.37 -9.93
C ILE A 207 1.19 -4.47 -10.24
N GLY A 208 2.02 -4.20 -9.24
CA GLY A 208 3.32 -3.54 -9.44
C GLY A 208 4.35 -4.52 -9.97
N SER A 209 5.21 -4.05 -10.87
CA SER A 209 6.25 -4.87 -11.48
C SER A 209 7.60 -4.16 -11.55
N SER A 210 8.67 -4.94 -11.40
CA SER A 210 10.08 -4.51 -11.50
C SER A 210 10.96 -5.75 -11.76
N ASP A 211 12.22 -5.56 -12.15
CA ASP A 211 13.21 -6.65 -12.15
C ASP A 211 13.73 -6.98 -10.73
N ASP A 212 13.48 -6.10 -9.76
CA ASP A 212 13.72 -6.32 -8.33
C ASP A 212 12.40 -6.59 -7.58
N GLY A 213 12.37 -7.66 -6.78
CA GLY A 213 11.15 -8.10 -6.09
C GLY A 213 10.70 -7.15 -4.98
N ASN A 214 11.62 -6.51 -4.27
CA ASN A 214 11.27 -5.54 -3.22
C ASN A 214 10.68 -4.29 -3.85
N LEU A 215 11.29 -3.80 -4.94
CA LEU A 215 10.77 -2.67 -5.68
C LEU A 215 9.40 -2.98 -6.28
N ALA A 216 9.17 -4.18 -6.84
CA ALA A 216 7.86 -4.59 -7.36
C ALA A 216 6.76 -4.52 -6.29
N ARG A 217 7.05 -4.99 -5.07
CA ARG A 217 6.14 -4.89 -3.91
C ARG A 217 5.85 -3.44 -3.54
N GLU A 218 6.89 -2.63 -3.49
CA GLU A 218 6.80 -1.24 -3.05
C GLU A 218 6.07 -0.34 -4.06
N VAL A 219 6.35 -0.47 -5.37
CA VAL A 219 5.63 0.28 -6.40
C VAL A 219 4.19 -0.19 -6.58
N SER A 220 3.91 -1.47 -6.30
CA SER A 220 2.53 -1.97 -6.19
C SER A 220 1.79 -1.21 -5.09
N MET A 221 2.38 -1.08 -3.90
CA MET A 221 1.78 -0.32 -2.80
C MET A 221 1.69 1.18 -3.11
N ALA A 222 2.68 1.77 -3.77
CA ALA A 222 2.60 3.17 -4.22
C ALA A 222 1.40 3.40 -5.15
N ALA A 223 1.21 2.52 -6.13
CA ALA A 223 0.08 2.55 -7.04
C ALA A 223 -1.26 2.35 -6.29
N VAL A 224 -1.34 1.42 -5.34
CA VAL A 224 -2.52 1.22 -4.48
C VAL A 224 -2.91 2.51 -3.76
N MET A 225 -1.94 3.23 -3.19
CA MET A 225 -2.21 4.47 -2.44
C MET A 225 -2.90 5.55 -3.28
N THR A 226 -2.77 5.54 -4.61
CA THR A 226 -3.47 6.49 -5.50
C THR A 226 -5.00 6.30 -5.54
N LEU A 227 -5.51 5.13 -5.12
CA LEU A 227 -6.95 4.83 -5.05
C LEU A 227 -7.63 5.42 -3.81
N PHE A 228 -6.85 6.08 -2.96
CA PHE A 228 -7.29 6.65 -1.69
C PHE A 228 -6.97 8.15 -1.61
N GLU A 229 -7.00 8.84 -2.76
CA GLU A 229 -6.97 10.31 -2.79
C GLU A 229 -8.39 10.82 -2.71
N GLU A 230 -8.62 11.84 -1.88
CA GLU A 230 -9.85 12.64 -1.95
C GLU A 230 -9.77 13.48 -3.23
N ASP A 231 -10.76 13.34 -4.11
CA ASP A 231 -10.96 14.23 -5.26
C ASP A 231 -11.53 15.60 -4.83
#